data_AF-A0A4P6ZFR0-F1
#
_entry.id   AF-A0A4P6ZFR0-F1
#
_cell.length_a   1.000
_cell.length_b   1.000
_cell.length_c   1.000
_cell.angle_alpha   90.00
_cell.angle_beta   90.00
_cell.angle_gamma   90.00
#
_symmetry.space_group_name_H-M   'P 1'
#
loop_
_entity.id
_entity.type
_entity.pdbx_description
1 polymer ?
#
loop_
_entity_poly.entity_id
_entity_poly.type
_entity_poly.pdbx_seq_one_letter_code
_entity_poly.pdbx_strand_id
1 'polypeptide(L)'
;MKYKPTPLNIVCVLAIGLAIYFALKPGPEGWGFGITIYLIPVIFVGLLVDFVLQKFLTKYFIIVAIELILLAAIYFVYCWTQRTKTLIIPDKLESQYVVTIYNVEHSAKLPNGWNYEIKIPENGILLTSSSFDDDLGETKMKTYSGINLNSKETELGWGRITNGKFICDGKTHEYQIWIVDSSCCGYSLSEIEDFKLNLQKKFCEK
;
A
#
# COMPACT_ATOMS: atom_id res chain seq x y z
N MET A 1 6.19 -10.73 42.27
CA MET A 1 7.41 -10.30 41.58
C MET A 1 7.41 -8.78 41.49
N LYS A 2 8.56 -8.11 41.67
CA LYS A 2 8.64 -6.67 41.40
C LYS A 2 8.57 -6.48 39.88
N TYR A 3 7.51 -5.84 39.40
CA TYR A 3 7.35 -5.48 38.00
C TYR A 3 8.53 -4.62 37.56
N LYS A 4 9.13 -4.94 36.42
CA LYS A 4 10.27 -4.19 35.88
C LYS A 4 9.85 -3.55 34.56
N PRO A 5 10.28 -2.31 34.28
CA PRO A 5 10.04 -1.71 32.97
C PRO A 5 10.75 -2.53 31.89
N THR A 6 10.04 -2.82 30.81
CA THR A 6 10.50 -3.55 29.64
C THR A 6 10.31 -2.68 28.39
N PRO A 7 11.03 -2.95 27.28
CA PRO A 7 10.86 -2.20 26.04
C PRO A 7 9.40 -2.06 25.58
N LEU A 8 8.61 -3.14 25.63
CA LEU A 8 7.21 -3.13 25.20
C LEU A 8 6.35 -2.26 26.11
N ASN A 9 6.54 -2.35 27.43
CA ASN A 9 5.87 -1.47 28.39
C ASN A 9 6.21 0.02 28.13
N ILE A 10 7.49 0.35 27.94
CA ILE A 10 7.92 1.73 27.64
C ILE A 10 7.21 2.24 26.38
N VAL A 11 7.15 1.43 25.32
CA VAL A 11 6.42 1.77 24.08
C VAL A 11 4.93 1.97 24.35
N CYS A 12 4.29 1.13 25.16
CA CYS A 12 2.89 1.28 25.52
C CYS A 12 2.62 2.57 26.31
N VAL A 13 3.48 2.92 27.27
CA VAL A 13 3.35 4.17 28.04
C VAL A 13 3.49 5.40 27.14
N LEU A 14 4.44 5.38 26.21
CA LEU A 14 4.58 6.44 25.20
C LEU A 14 3.35 6.52 24.28
N ALA A 15 2.81 5.37 23.86
CA ALA A 15 1.61 5.30 23.04
C ALA A 15 0.35 5.81 23.77
N ILE A 16 0.23 5.63 25.10
CA ILE A 16 -0.83 6.25 25.91
C ILE A 16 -0.73 7.77 25.84
N GLY A 17 0.47 8.33 26.02
CA GLY A 17 0.70 9.78 25.89
C GLY A 17 0.30 10.30 24.50
N LEU A 18 0.65 9.54 23.45
CA LEU A 18 0.30 9.87 22.07
C LEU A 18 -1.22 9.81 21.81
N ALA A 19 -1.91 8.80 22.33
CA ALA A 19 -3.35 8.66 22.23
C ALA A 19 -4.07 9.83 22.92
N ILE A 20 -3.64 10.23 24.13
CA ILE A 20 -4.19 11.40 24.83
C ILE A 20 -3.96 12.68 24.01
N TYR A 21 -2.76 12.85 23.46
CA TYR A 21 -2.44 14.01 22.61
C TYR A 21 -3.38 14.11 21.41
N PHE A 22 -3.57 13.02 20.66
CA PHE A 22 -4.43 13.00 19.48
C PHE A 22 -5.92 13.12 19.83
N ALA A 23 -6.36 12.66 21.01
CA ALA A 23 -7.71 12.87 21.49
C ALA A 23 -8.00 14.35 21.78
N LEU A 24 -7.03 15.06 22.38
CA LEU A 24 -7.15 16.49 22.71
C LEU A 24 -6.95 17.41 21.50
N LYS A 25 -6.16 16.97 20.52
CA LYS A 25 -5.88 17.70 19.28
C LYS A 25 -6.18 16.82 18.06
N PRO A 26 -7.47 16.57 17.76
CA PRO A 26 -7.86 15.61 16.72
C PRO A 26 -7.61 16.09 15.29
N GLY A 27 -7.26 17.37 15.10
CA GLY A 27 -7.06 17.97 13.77
C GLY A 27 -8.39 18.33 13.07
N PRO A 28 -8.31 19.05 11.94
CA PRO A 28 -9.47 19.61 11.25
C PRO A 28 -10.47 18.56 10.73
N GLU A 29 -9.98 17.37 10.38
CA GLU A 29 -10.81 16.27 9.86
C GLU A 29 -11.12 15.19 10.93
N GLY A 30 -10.68 15.38 12.18
CA GLY A 30 -10.95 14.43 13.26
C GLY A 30 -10.11 13.15 13.26
N TRP A 31 -9.17 12.99 12.31
CA TRP A 31 -8.30 11.81 12.21
C TRP A 31 -7.54 11.46 13.49
N GLY A 32 -7.16 12.46 14.30
CA GLY A 32 -6.51 12.20 15.58
C GLY A 32 -7.41 11.43 16.56
N PHE A 33 -8.73 11.65 16.53
CA PHE A 33 -9.64 10.84 17.34
C PHE A 33 -9.73 9.39 16.81
N GLY A 34 -9.72 9.21 15.48
CA GLY A 34 -9.64 7.88 14.86
C GLY A 34 -8.38 7.10 15.25
N ILE A 35 -7.22 7.77 15.24
CA ILE A 35 -5.94 7.20 15.71
C ILE A 35 -6.03 6.80 17.18
N THR A 36 -6.68 7.61 18.01
CA THR A 36 -6.86 7.30 19.44
C THR A 36 -7.66 6.01 19.65
N ILE A 37 -8.79 5.86 18.94
CA ILE A 37 -9.62 4.65 18.99
C ILE A 37 -8.80 3.41 18.59
N TYR A 38 -7.96 3.54 17.56
CA TYR A 38 -7.09 2.46 17.11
C TYR A 38 -5.97 2.12 18.12
N LEU A 39 -5.34 3.12 18.73
CA LEU A 39 -4.21 2.92 19.65
C LEU A 39 -4.62 2.23 20.95
N ILE A 40 -5.81 2.50 21.49
CA ILE A 40 -6.25 1.97 22.79
C ILE A 40 -6.23 0.43 22.83
N PRO A 41 -6.88 -0.31 21.91
CA PRO A 41 -6.80 -1.77 21.87
C PRO A 41 -5.36 -2.29 21.72
N VAL A 42 -4.55 -1.64 20.88
CA VAL A 42 -3.14 -2.04 20.65
C VAL A 42 -2.32 -1.91 21.94
N ILE A 43 -2.51 -0.83 22.70
CA ILE A 43 -1.88 -0.62 24.00
C ILE A 43 -2.27 -1.73 24.99
N PHE A 44 -3.57 -2.04 25.08
CA PHE A 44 -4.03 -3.11 25.98
C PHE A 44 -3.43 -4.46 25.63
N VAL A 45 -3.37 -4.81 24.33
CA VAL A 45 -2.73 -6.05 23.87
C VAL A 45 -1.24 -6.04 24.20
N GLY A 46 -0.53 -4.95 23.95
CA GLY A 46 0.90 -4.83 24.26
C GLY A 46 1.20 -5.02 25.75
N LEU A 47 0.43 -4.36 26.63
CA LEU A 47 0.56 -4.51 28.09
C LEU A 47 0.21 -5.93 28.55
N LEU A 48 -0.79 -6.57 27.94
CA LEU A 48 -1.14 -7.96 28.24
C LEU A 48 -0.02 -8.92 27.85
N VAL A 49 0.58 -8.74 26.67
CA VAL A 49 1.73 -9.55 26.22
C VAL A 49 2.91 -9.38 27.17
N ASP A 50 3.27 -8.15 27.53
CA ASP A 50 4.32 -7.89 28.52
C ASP A 50 4.03 -8.55 29.87
N PHE A 51 2.79 -8.41 30.39
CA PHE A 51 2.39 -9.04 31.65
C PHE A 51 2.52 -10.56 31.61
N VAL A 52 2.09 -11.20 30.52
CA VAL A 52 2.22 -12.65 30.32
C VAL A 52 3.69 -13.05 30.26
N LEU A 53 4.52 -12.35 29.50
CA LEU A 53 5.96 -12.62 29.42
C LEU A 53 6.64 -12.51 30.80
N GLN A 54 6.38 -11.44 31.55
CA GLN A 54 6.91 -11.25 32.90
C GLN A 54 6.38 -12.28 33.92
N LYS A 55 5.18 -12.83 33.71
CA LYS A 55 4.59 -13.85 34.58
C LYS A 55 5.20 -15.23 34.36
N PHE A 56 5.45 -15.61 33.11
CA PHE A 56 5.92 -16.96 32.75
C PHE A 56 7.44 -17.08 32.63
N LEU A 57 8.15 -15.99 32.31
CA LEU A 57 9.60 -16.00 32.16
C LEU A 57 10.28 -15.42 33.41
N THR A 58 11.21 -16.18 33.98
CA THR A 58 11.93 -15.77 35.20
C THR A 58 13.15 -14.90 34.91
N LYS A 59 13.75 -15.04 33.72
CA LYS A 59 14.97 -14.33 33.32
C LYS A 59 14.63 -13.04 32.57
N TYR A 60 14.84 -11.90 33.24
CA TYR A 60 14.58 -10.57 32.67
C TYR A 60 15.27 -10.32 31.31
N PHE A 61 16.52 -10.76 31.14
CA PHE A 61 17.23 -10.62 29.87
C PHE A 61 16.54 -11.34 28.69
N ILE A 62 15.90 -12.49 28.94
CA ILE A 62 15.17 -13.22 27.90
C ILE A 62 13.90 -12.46 27.51
N ILE A 63 13.20 -11.86 28.48
CA ILE A 63 12.02 -11.03 28.22
C ILE A 63 12.38 -9.86 27.31
N VAL A 64 13.45 -9.12 27.66
CA VAL A 64 13.94 -7.99 26.85
C VAL A 64 14.31 -8.44 25.44
N ALA A 65 15.00 -9.58 25.28
CA ALA A 65 15.37 -10.08 23.96
C ALA A 65 14.14 -10.43 23.10
N ILE A 66 13.14 -11.10 23.67
CA ILE A 66 11.90 -11.46 22.97
C ILE A 66 11.14 -10.21 22.54
N GLU A 67 10.99 -9.23 23.43
CA GLU A 67 10.28 -7.99 23.10
C GLU A 67 10.98 -7.17 22.04
N LEU A 68 12.31 -7.09 22.07
CA LEU A 68 13.07 -6.40 21.02
C LEU A 68 12.91 -7.09 19.66
N ILE A 69 12.89 -8.42 19.61
CA ILE A 69 12.61 -9.18 18.39
C ILE A 69 11.19 -8.90 17.90
N LEU A 70 10.21 -8.87 18.80
CA LEU A 70 8.81 -8.58 18.46
C LEU A 70 8.65 -7.17 17.89
N LEU A 71 9.25 -6.16 18.55
CA LEU A 71 9.24 -4.78 18.06
C LEU A 71 9.97 -4.65 16.72
N ALA A 72 11.10 -5.33 16.55
CA ALA A 72 11.84 -5.35 15.28
C ALA A 72 11.02 -6.01 14.15
N ALA A 73 10.28 -7.08 14.45
CA ALA A 73 9.40 -7.73 13.48
C ALA A 73 8.25 -6.81 13.06
N ILE A 74 7.59 -6.13 14.01
CA ILE A 74 6.54 -5.14 13.71
C ILE A 74 7.10 -4.01 12.84
N TYR A 75 8.27 -3.47 13.23
CA TYR A 75 8.94 -2.42 12.46
C TYR A 75 9.31 -2.90 11.05
N PHE A 76 9.83 -4.12 10.91
CA PHE A 76 10.15 -4.71 9.61
C PHE A 76 8.92 -4.86 8.72
N VAL A 77 7.80 -5.36 9.25
CA VAL A 77 6.52 -5.46 8.52
C VAL A 77 6.05 -4.07 8.10
N TYR A 78 6.11 -3.08 8.99
CA TYR A 78 5.77 -1.70 8.65
C TYR A 78 6.67 -1.16 7.53
N CYS A 79 7.98 -1.33 7.60
CA CYS A 79 8.87 -0.91 6.52
C CYS A 79 8.55 -1.65 5.21
N TRP A 80 8.21 -2.93 5.27
CA TRP A 80 7.85 -3.73 4.10
C TRP A 80 6.58 -3.21 3.40
N THR A 81 5.60 -2.69 4.15
CA THR A 81 4.40 -2.06 3.55
C THR A 81 4.67 -0.68 2.96
N GLN A 82 5.78 -0.03 3.32
CA GLN A 82 6.22 1.26 2.79
C GLN A 82 7.02 1.15 1.48
N ARG A 83 7.07 -0.03 0.86
CA ARG A 83 7.68 -0.17 -0.47
C ARG A 83 6.88 0.65 -1.46
N THR A 84 7.55 1.47 -2.28
CA THR A 84 6.87 2.34 -3.24
C THR A 84 7.19 1.94 -4.68
N LYS A 85 6.17 1.95 -5.53
CA LYS A 85 6.31 1.85 -6.99
C LYS A 85 5.87 3.16 -7.62
N THR A 86 6.71 3.73 -8.46
CA THR A 86 6.36 4.98 -9.17
C THR A 86 6.12 4.67 -10.64
N LEU A 87 4.89 4.84 -11.10
CA LEU A 87 4.54 4.74 -12.50
C LEU A 87 4.82 6.10 -13.17
N ILE A 88 5.72 6.10 -14.14
CA ILE A 88 6.02 7.28 -14.95
C ILE A 88 5.13 7.21 -16.20
N ILE A 89 4.13 8.08 -16.28
CA ILE A 89 3.12 8.09 -17.34
C ILE A 89 3.43 9.15 -18.41
N PRO A 90 3.02 8.95 -19.67
CA PRO A 90 3.06 10.00 -20.69
C PRO A 90 2.38 11.30 -20.22
N ASP A 91 2.92 12.45 -20.62
CA ASP A 91 2.31 13.76 -20.32
C ASP A 91 0.90 13.90 -20.95
N LYS A 92 0.64 13.14 -22.02
CA LYS A 92 -0.66 13.02 -22.67
C LYS A 92 -0.93 11.55 -22.94
N LEU A 93 -1.85 10.96 -22.18
CA LEU A 93 -2.28 9.57 -22.39
C LEU A 93 -3.27 9.49 -23.56
N GLU A 94 -3.22 8.38 -24.32
CA GLU A 94 -4.24 8.06 -25.34
C GLU A 94 -5.62 7.79 -24.71
N SER A 95 -5.63 7.32 -23.46
CA SER A 95 -6.84 7.11 -22.67
C SER A 95 -6.60 7.55 -21.23
N GLN A 96 -7.64 7.94 -20.50
CA GLN A 96 -7.53 8.29 -19.07
C GLN A 96 -7.14 7.11 -18.16
N TYR A 97 -6.91 5.92 -18.73
CA TYR A 97 -6.64 4.70 -17.99
C TYR A 97 -5.20 4.27 -18.13
N VAL A 98 -4.62 3.88 -16.99
CA VAL A 98 -3.34 3.17 -16.92
C VAL A 98 -3.63 1.76 -16.44
N VAL A 99 -3.19 0.78 -17.22
CA VAL A 99 -3.45 -0.64 -16.96
C VAL A 99 -2.13 -1.38 -16.82
N THR A 100 -2.04 -2.24 -15.81
CA THR A 100 -0.99 -3.25 -15.73
C THR A 100 -1.61 -4.63 -15.88
N ILE A 101 -1.11 -5.44 -16.81
CA ILE A 101 -1.51 -6.84 -17.01
C ILE A 101 -0.35 -7.73 -16.58
N TYR A 102 -0.62 -8.64 -15.66
CA TYR A 102 0.33 -9.52 -15.00
C TYR A 102 0.35 -10.92 -15.65
N ASN A 103 1.40 -11.68 -15.33
CA ASN A 103 1.62 -13.04 -15.83
C ASN A 103 1.59 -13.14 -17.38
N VAL A 104 2.12 -12.13 -18.08
CA VAL A 104 2.24 -12.14 -19.55
C VAL A 104 3.59 -12.74 -19.93
N GLU A 105 3.57 -13.88 -20.61
CA GLU A 105 4.79 -14.54 -21.09
C GLU A 105 5.59 -13.64 -22.04
N HIS A 106 6.92 -13.77 -22.00
CA HIS A 106 7.88 -13.00 -22.79
C HIS A 106 7.87 -11.47 -22.58
N SER A 107 7.09 -10.96 -21.62
CA SER A 107 7.16 -9.55 -21.22
C SER A 107 8.24 -9.30 -20.16
N ALA A 108 8.60 -8.03 -19.95
CA ALA A 108 9.61 -7.66 -18.98
C ALA A 108 9.10 -7.89 -17.54
N LYS A 109 9.97 -8.37 -16.66
CA LYS A 109 9.66 -8.50 -15.23
C LYS A 109 9.68 -7.12 -14.55
N LEU A 110 8.78 -6.89 -13.59
CA LEU A 110 8.85 -5.69 -12.77
C LEU A 110 10.17 -5.66 -11.97
N PRO A 111 10.76 -4.47 -11.74
CA PRO A 111 11.94 -4.35 -10.91
C PRO A 111 11.68 -4.84 -9.48
N ASN A 112 12.61 -5.63 -8.94
CA ASN A 112 12.60 -6.00 -7.54
C ASN A 112 13.40 -4.95 -6.75
N GLY A 113 12.68 -4.10 -6.01
CA GLY A 113 13.29 -3.07 -5.19
C GLY A 113 12.38 -2.62 -4.04
N TRP A 114 12.98 -1.92 -3.08
CA TRP A 114 12.24 -1.23 -2.02
C TRP A 114 11.45 -0.06 -2.59
N ASN A 115 12.11 0.70 -3.47
CA ASN A 115 11.52 1.75 -4.28
C ASN A 115 11.99 1.55 -5.71
N TYR A 116 11.07 1.58 -6.67
CA TYR A 116 11.43 1.47 -8.08
C TYR A 116 10.49 2.30 -8.95
N GLU A 117 10.95 2.64 -10.15
CA GLU A 117 10.19 3.40 -11.13
C GLU A 117 9.98 2.56 -12.39
N ILE A 118 8.81 2.68 -13.01
CA ILE A 118 8.47 2.02 -14.26
C ILE A 118 7.90 3.05 -15.23
N LYS A 119 8.46 3.06 -16.44
CA LYS A 119 7.91 3.86 -17.53
C LYS A 119 6.74 3.13 -18.18
N ILE A 120 5.56 3.73 -18.14
CA ILE A 120 4.33 3.21 -18.77
C ILE A 120 4.34 3.56 -20.26
N PRO A 121 4.09 2.61 -21.18
CA PRO A 121 4.03 2.91 -22.61
C PRO A 121 2.96 3.95 -22.98
N GLU A 122 3.07 4.57 -24.16
CA GLU A 122 2.18 5.66 -24.60
C GLU A 122 0.69 5.27 -24.66
N ASN A 123 0.42 3.99 -24.96
CA ASN A 123 -0.93 3.43 -24.98
C ASN A 123 -1.53 3.19 -23.57
N GLY A 124 -0.80 3.49 -22.50
CA GLY A 124 -1.24 3.32 -21.11
C GLY A 124 -1.26 1.87 -20.60
N ILE A 125 -0.81 0.88 -21.38
CA ILE A 125 -0.88 -0.55 -21.04
C ILE A 125 0.52 -1.11 -20.79
N LEU A 126 0.81 -1.42 -19.52
CA LEU A 126 2.01 -2.13 -19.09
C LEU A 126 1.74 -3.64 -19.07
N LEU A 127 2.57 -4.41 -19.78
CA LEU A 127 2.57 -5.87 -19.73
C LEU A 127 3.76 -6.35 -18.91
N THR A 128 3.54 -7.27 -17.97
CA THR A 128 4.61 -7.80 -17.12
C THR A 128 4.50 -9.29 -16.88
N SER A 129 5.66 -9.94 -16.75
CA SER A 129 5.77 -11.35 -16.40
C SER A 129 5.76 -11.56 -14.87
N SER A 130 5.75 -10.48 -14.09
CA SER A 130 5.59 -10.56 -12.63
C SER A 130 4.18 -10.98 -12.24
N SER A 131 4.06 -11.61 -11.07
CA SER A 131 2.75 -11.89 -10.49
C SER A 131 2.13 -10.63 -9.87
N PHE A 132 0.82 -10.62 -9.70
CA PHE A 132 0.12 -9.53 -9.01
C PHE A 132 0.60 -9.38 -7.55
N ASP A 133 0.88 -10.51 -6.89
CA ASP A 133 1.33 -10.55 -5.49
C ASP A 133 2.77 -10.03 -5.30
N ASP A 134 3.57 -9.96 -6.37
CA ASP A 134 4.89 -9.32 -6.32
C ASP A 134 4.78 -7.78 -6.30
N ASP A 135 3.59 -7.23 -6.60
CA ASP A 135 3.35 -5.83 -6.90
C ASP A 135 2.51 -5.09 -5.84
N LEU A 136 2.81 -5.36 -4.56
CA LEU A 136 2.08 -4.89 -3.38
C LEU A 136 2.54 -3.53 -2.82
N GLY A 137 3.45 -2.83 -3.51
CA GLY A 137 3.94 -1.53 -3.07
C GLY A 137 2.89 -0.42 -3.20
N GLU A 138 2.99 0.60 -2.34
CA GLU A 138 2.26 1.85 -2.51
C GLU A 138 2.55 2.42 -3.89
N THR A 139 1.51 2.75 -4.65
CA THR A 139 1.64 3.32 -5.99
C THR A 139 1.77 4.82 -5.90
N LYS A 140 2.70 5.37 -6.67
CA LYS A 140 2.81 6.80 -6.97
C LYS A 140 2.79 6.94 -8.48
N MET A 141 2.31 8.08 -8.97
CA MET A 141 2.37 8.39 -10.40
C MET A 141 2.99 9.77 -10.62
N LYS A 142 3.86 9.84 -11.62
CA LYS A 142 4.42 11.09 -12.12
C LYS A 142 4.41 11.09 -13.65
N THR A 143 4.35 12.25 -14.27
CA THR A 143 4.42 12.37 -15.72
C THR A 143 5.85 12.17 -16.23
N TYR A 144 6.05 12.01 -17.55
CA TYR A 144 7.37 11.98 -18.18
C TYR A 144 8.16 13.27 -17.96
N SER A 145 7.48 14.42 -17.87
CA SER A 145 8.06 15.69 -17.46
C SER A 145 8.43 15.77 -15.97
N GLY A 146 8.08 14.76 -15.17
CA GLY A 146 8.44 14.64 -13.75
C GLY A 146 7.44 15.27 -12.78
N ILE A 147 6.26 15.67 -13.24
CA ILE A 147 5.22 16.27 -12.40
C ILE A 147 4.51 15.17 -11.61
N ASN A 148 4.49 15.29 -10.27
CA ASN A 148 3.79 14.31 -9.43
C ASN A 148 2.28 14.54 -9.50
N LEU A 149 1.51 13.49 -9.76
CA LEU A 149 0.05 13.55 -9.69
C LEU A 149 -0.44 13.49 -8.23
N ASN A 150 -1.68 13.92 -7.97
CA ASN A 150 -2.23 14.12 -6.62
C ASN A 150 -1.40 15.11 -5.78
N SER A 151 -0.73 16.07 -6.43
CA SER A 151 0.08 17.09 -5.77
C SER A 151 -0.47 18.49 -6.03
N LYS A 152 0.05 19.50 -5.33
CA LYS A 152 -0.33 20.90 -5.59
C LYS A 152 0.20 21.45 -6.92
N GLU A 153 1.06 20.70 -7.60
CA GLU A 153 1.72 21.11 -8.84
C GLU A 153 0.84 20.89 -10.08
N THR A 154 -0.23 20.09 -9.95
CA THR A 154 -1.12 19.76 -11.06
C THR A 154 -2.54 19.53 -10.56
N GLU A 155 -3.52 19.85 -11.41
CA GLU A 155 -4.92 19.46 -11.19
C GLU A 155 -5.14 17.97 -11.47
N LEU A 156 -4.20 17.29 -12.14
CA LEU A 156 -4.29 15.87 -12.46
C LEU A 156 -4.14 15.01 -11.21
N GLY A 157 -5.19 14.25 -10.93
CA GLY A 157 -5.20 13.21 -9.92
C GLY A 157 -5.16 11.81 -10.50
N TRP A 158 -4.98 10.84 -9.63
CA TRP A 158 -5.15 9.43 -9.98
C TRP A 158 -5.75 8.63 -8.83
N GLY A 159 -6.47 7.57 -9.20
CA GLY A 159 -7.12 6.66 -8.28
C GLY A 159 -7.11 5.22 -8.78
N ARG A 160 -7.07 4.25 -7.85
CA ARG A 160 -7.28 2.85 -8.19
C ARG A 160 -8.75 2.61 -8.44
N ILE A 161 -9.08 2.08 -9.62
CA ILE A 161 -10.46 1.71 -9.93
C ILE A 161 -10.73 0.30 -9.44
N THR A 162 -9.99 -0.68 -9.97
CA THR A 162 -10.31 -2.10 -9.81
C THR A 162 -9.11 -2.97 -10.17
N ASN A 163 -9.09 -4.17 -9.60
CA ASN A 163 -8.28 -5.28 -10.05
C ASN A 163 -9.21 -6.42 -10.47
N GLY A 164 -8.73 -7.31 -11.33
CA GLY A 164 -9.55 -8.42 -11.80
C GLY A 164 -8.72 -9.47 -12.51
N LYS A 165 -9.43 -10.49 -13.02
CA LYS A 165 -8.84 -11.54 -13.84
C LYS A 165 -9.64 -11.69 -15.12
N PHE A 166 -8.97 -12.03 -16.22
CA PHE A 166 -9.63 -12.48 -17.44
C PHE A 166 -8.89 -13.70 -17.99
N ILE A 167 -9.58 -14.48 -18.81
CA ILE A 167 -9.03 -15.67 -19.46
C ILE A 167 -8.77 -15.35 -20.92
N CYS A 168 -7.59 -15.72 -21.39
CA CYS A 168 -7.08 -15.49 -22.74
C CYS A 168 -6.31 -16.73 -23.18
N ASP A 169 -6.70 -17.38 -24.28
CA ASP A 169 -6.06 -18.61 -24.78
C ASP A 169 -5.85 -19.70 -23.71
N GLY A 170 -6.84 -19.87 -22.83
CA GLY A 170 -6.79 -20.83 -21.71
C GLY A 170 -5.87 -20.42 -20.55
N LYS A 171 -5.21 -19.26 -20.61
CA LYS A 171 -4.39 -18.69 -19.54
C LYS A 171 -5.16 -17.62 -18.78
N THR A 172 -4.99 -17.59 -17.46
CA THR A 172 -5.60 -16.56 -16.61
C THR A 172 -4.61 -15.42 -16.41
N HIS A 173 -5.02 -14.22 -16.78
CA HIS A 173 -4.25 -12.99 -16.57
C HIS A 173 -4.92 -12.14 -15.51
N GLU A 174 -4.11 -11.58 -14.63
CA GLU A 174 -4.56 -10.62 -13.63
C GLU A 174 -4.28 -9.22 -14.15
N TYR A 175 -5.09 -8.24 -13.76
CA TYR A 175 -4.88 -6.87 -14.18
C TYR A 175 -5.22 -5.87 -13.07
N GLN A 176 -4.62 -4.69 -13.16
CA GLN A 176 -4.88 -3.55 -12.29
C GLN A 176 -5.15 -2.31 -13.16
N ILE A 177 -6.24 -1.59 -12.86
CA ILE A 177 -6.65 -0.39 -13.59
C ILE A 177 -6.59 0.82 -12.65
N TRP A 178 -5.97 1.87 -13.15
CA TRP A 178 -5.93 3.20 -12.55
C TRP A 178 -6.59 4.21 -13.48
N ILE A 179 -7.30 5.17 -12.91
CA ILE A 179 -7.79 6.35 -13.63
C ILE A 179 -6.84 7.52 -13.36
N VAL A 180 -6.56 8.30 -14.39
CA VAL A 180 -5.80 9.55 -14.35
C VAL A 180 -6.71 10.65 -14.89
N ASP A 181 -7.18 11.53 -14.01
CA ASP A 181 -8.07 12.63 -14.38
C ASP A 181 -8.00 13.80 -13.37
N SER A 182 -8.34 14.99 -13.85
CA SER A 182 -8.51 16.24 -13.11
C SER A 182 -9.58 16.18 -12.00
N SER A 183 -10.64 15.40 -12.20
CA SER A 183 -11.78 15.36 -11.27
C SER A 183 -11.68 14.29 -10.18
N CYS A 184 -10.62 13.47 -10.22
CA CYS A 184 -10.31 12.33 -9.34
C CYS A 184 -11.52 11.61 -8.70
N CYS A 185 -11.75 10.36 -9.14
CA CYS A 185 -12.68 9.36 -8.57
C CYS A 185 -14.16 9.40 -9.03
N GLY A 186 -14.56 10.28 -9.94
CA GLY A 186 -15.86 10.20 -10.62
C GLY A 186 -15.79 9.29 -11.85
N TYR A 187 -16.34 8.07 -11.77
CA TYR A 187 -16.44 7.18 -12.94
C TYR A 187 -17.76 6.40 -12.92
N SER A 188 -18.29 6.08 -14.11
CA SER A 188 -19.47 5.22 -14.23
C SER A 188 -19.06 3.75 -14.26
N LEU A 189 -19.85 2.88 -13.62
CA LEU A 189 -19.59 1.42 -13.63
C LEU A 189 -19.64 0.85 -15.06
N SER A 190 -20.55 1.37 -15.89
CA SER A 190 -20.69 0.98 -17.30
C SER A 190 -19.44 1.29 -18.12
N GLU A 191 -18.82 2.45 -17.95
CA GLU A 191 -17.57 2.79 -18.67
C GLU A 191 -16.43 1.83 -18.32
N ILE A 192 -16.36 1.38 -17.06
CA ILE A 192 -15.34 0.44 -16.62
C ILE A 192 -15.58 -0.95 -17.21
N GLU A 193 -16.83 -1.40 -17.24
CA GLU A 193 -17.19 -2.68 -17.84
C GLU A 193 -16.89 -2.70 -19.34
N ASP A 194 -17.27 -1.64 -20.06
CA ASP A 194 -16.96 -1.48 -21.48
C ASP A 194 -15.44 -1.44 -21.72
N PHE A 195 -14.70 -0.71 -20.88
CA PHE A 195 -13.24 -0.67 -20.95
C PHE A 195 -12.62 -2.06 -20.71
N LYS A 196 -13.11 -2.83 -19.73
CA LYS A 196 -12.65 -4.20 -19.46
C LYS A 196 -12.89 -5.12 -20.64
N LEU A 197 -14.08 -5.07 -21.24
CA LEU A 197 -14.41 -5.87 -22.43
C LEU A 197 -13.50 -5.51 -23.60
N ASN A 198 -13.27 -4.22 -23.82
CA ASN A 198 -12.37 -3.75 -24.88
C ASN A 198 -10.91 -4.12 -24.62
N LEU A 199 -10.45 -4.06 -23.37
CA LEU A 199 -9.12 -4.48 -22.97
C LEU A 199 -8.92 -5.98 -23.24
N GLN A 200 -9.88 -6.82 -22.84
CA GLN A 200 -9.82 -8.26 -23.07
C GLN A 200 -9.80 -8.58 -24.57
N LYS A 201 -10.68 -7.96 -25.37
CA LYS A 201 -10.67 -8.14 -26.83
C LYS A 201 -9.33 -7.73 -27.44
N LYS A 202 -8.83 -6.53 -27.12
CA LYS A 202 -7.53 -6.04 -27.63
C LYS A 202 -6.35 -6.92 -27.23
N PHE A 203 -6.41 -7.54 -26.06
CA PHE A 203 -5.35 -8.40 -25.56
C PHE A 203 -5.42 -9.82 -26.15
N CYS A 204 -6.63 -10.37 -26.34
CA CYS A 204 -6.84 -11.76 -26.78
C CYS A 204 -7.02 -11.95 -28.28
N GLU A 205 -7.47 -10.94 -29.02
CA GLU A 205 -7.66 -11.01 -30.47
C GLU A 205 -6.41 -10.56 -31.24
N LYS A 206 -5.22 -10.66 -30.62
CA LYS A 206 -3.94 -10.29 -31.22
C LYS A 206 -3.42 -11.30 -32.22
#